data_AF-A0A945G261-F1
#
_entry.id   AF-A0A945G261-F1
#
_cell.length_a   1.000
_cell.length_b   1.000
_cell.length_c   1.000
_cell.angle_alpha   90.00
_cell.angle_beta   90.00
_cell.angle_gamma   90.00
#
_symmetry.space_group_name_H-M   'P 1'
#
loop_
_entity.id
_entity.type
_entity.pdbx_description
1 polymer ?
#
loop_
_entity_poly.entity_id
_entity_poly.type
_entity_poly.pdbx_seq_one_letter_code
_entity_poly.pdbx_strand_id
1 'polypeptide(L)'
;MKSSKKYLSPLYPFLFGWALILYSSSFSDLGLINGLGQLLLFTLVVCIPIWRTERMSYVDIGWPWGLVLLGLVSYWLSGGYWLRSLVVSAIVILIGLRMGLGALKMWHMGLLKKEFPRYQYQRRRWKKSGKTNVQLALQVDAISQGLANASFLALPVFIIASNTSSKLSGFELAGLIIWGLAFAMETLADIQKLAFLQEMKKQDKQRQVCNVGLWRFCRHPNYFAEWMVWNGLIIAAIPSWWVLQSAESTMVWGLLGAGLLFTSRMMYSTLVHLTGAVPSEYYSAQKRPDYITYQQRTNRFFPGPPRE
;
A
#
# COMPACT_ATOMS: atom_id res chain seq x y z
N MET A 1 -29.90 -9.08 8.36
CA MET A 1 -28.55 -9.67 8.51
C MET A 1 -27.76 -9.84 7.20
N LYS A 2 -28.33 -10.38 6.09
CA LYS A 2 -27.61 -10.54 4.80
C LYS A 2 -27.14 -9.20 4.18
N SER A 3 -27.89 -8.11 4.37
CA SER A 3 -27.56 -6.79 3.78
C SER A 3 -26.33 -6.12 4.41
N SER A 4 -26.05 -6.31 5.71
CA SER A 4 -24.87 -5.68 6.35
C SER A 4 -23.58 -6.47 6.09
N LYS A 5 -23.67 -7.81 5.99
CA LYS A 5 -22.50 -8.67 5.73
C LYS A 5 -21.76 -8.30 4.43
N LYS A 6 -22.47 -7.95 3.34
CA LYS A 6 -21.83 -7.56 2.06
C LYS A 6 -21.01 -6.27 2.14
N TYR A 7 -21.32 -5.39 3.10
CA TYR A 7 -20.56 -4.16 3.31
C TYR A 7 -19.32 -4.45 4.14
N LEU A 8 -19.48 -5.16 5.26
CA LEU A 8 -18.44 -5.33 6.27
C LEU A 8 -17.45 -6.46 5.97
N SER A 9 -17.81 -7.43 5.11
CA SER A 9 -16.93 -8.56 4.79
C SER A 9 -15.51 -8.20 4.32
N PRO A 10 -15.28 -7.10 3.57
CA PRO A 10 -13.92 -6.68 3.22
C PRO A 10 -13.07 -6.26 4.43
N LEU A 11 -13.67 -5.94 5.58
CA LEU A 11 -12.94 -5.56 6.80
C LEU A 11 -12.37 -6.77 7.55
N TYR A 12 -12.98 -7.95 7.41
CA TYR A 12 -12.64 -9.11 8.23
C TYR A 12 -11.16 -9.52 8.16
N PRO A 13 -10.49 -9.55 6.99
CA PRO A 13 -9.07 -9.90 6.96
C PRO A 13 -8.20 -8.91 7.74
N PHE A 14 -8.55 -7.62 7.73
CA PHE A 14 -7.81 -6.58 8.43
C PHE A 14 -8.08 -6.60 9.94
N LEU A 15 -9.35 -6.83 10.33
CA LEU A 15 -9.72 -7.01 11.74
C LEU A 15 -9.07 -8.26 12.33
N PHE A 16 -9.02 -9.37 11.60
CA PHE A 16 -8.33 -10.58 12.02
C PHE A 16 -6.81 -10.33 12.15
N GLY A 17 -6.20 -9.67 11.17
CA GLY A 17 -4.78 -9.32 11.22
C GLY A 17 -4.43 -8.41 12.39
N TRP A 18 -5.29 -7.41 12.69
CA TRP A 18 -5.08 -6.53 13.84
C TRP A 18 -5.31 -7.27 15.16
N ALA A 19 -6.34 -8.11 15.25
CA ALA A 19 -6.58 -8.96 16.41
C ALA A 19 -5.41 -9.92 16.68
N LEU A 20 -4.78 -10.47 15.64
CA LEU A 20 -3.58 -11.29 15.78
C LEU A 20 -2.42 -10.49 16.40
N ILE A 21 -2.21 -9.24 15.98
CA ILE A 21 -1.18 -8.36 16.56
C ILE A 21 -1.49 -8.07 18.03
N LEU A 22 -2.75 -7.78 18.35
CA LEU A 22 -3.19 -7.52 19.73
C LEU A 22 -3.07 -8.76 20.63
N TYR A 23 -3.20 -9.96 20.05
CA TYR A 23 -3.07 -11.22 20.78
C TYR A 23 -1.60 -11.65 20.98
N SER A 24 -0.67 -11.11 20.20
CA SER A 24 0.76 -11.38 20.35
C SER A 24 1.30 -10.73 21.62
N SER A 25 2.02 -11.52 22.42
CA SER A 25 2.68 -11.01 23.63
C SER A 25 3.77 -9.99 23.31
N SER A 26 4.39 -10.10 22.14
CA SER A 26 5.43 -9.19 21.65
C SER A 26 4.89 -7.87 21.09
N PHE A 27 3.63 -7.83 20.63
CA PHE A 27 3.12 -6.72 19.82
C PHE A 27 1.83 -6.06 20.32
N SER A 28 1.23 -6.54 21.40
CA SER A 28 -0.06 -6.02 21.89
C SER A 28 -0.08 -4.49 22.05
N ASP A 29 0.85 -3.92 22.82
CA ASP A 29 0.87 -2.48 23.12
C ASP A 29 1.16 -1.64 21.87
N LEU A 30 2.15 -2.06 21.08
CA LEU A 30 2.48 -1.47 19.77
C LEU A 30 1.27 -1.48 18.83
N GLY A 31 0.59 -2.62 18.74
CA GLY A 31 -0.58 -2.84 17.91
C GLY A 31 -1.77 -2.00 18.34
N LEU A 32 -1.98 -1.83 19.65
CA LEU A 32 -3.04 -1.00 20.20
C LEU A 32 -2.79 0.48 19.89
N ILE A 33 -1.59 0.98 20.18
CA ILE A 33 -1.23 2.39 19.98
C ILE A 33 -1.25 2.73 18.49
N ASN A 34 -0.62 1.91 17.63
CA ASN A 34 -0.68 2.10 16.19
C ASN A 34 -2.13 2.08 15.70
N GLY A 35 -2.91 1.07 16.09
CA GLY A 35 -4.29 0.92 15.62
C GLY A 35 -5.19 2.09 16.04
N LEU A 36 -5.12 2.55 17.28
CA LEU A 36 -5.83 3.76 17.73
C LEU A 36 -5.37 5.00 16.96
N GLY A 37 -4.07 5.13 16.72
CA GLY A 37 -3.51 6.20 15.89
C GLY A 37 -4.03 6.15 14.44
N GLN A 38 -4.10 4.97 13.81
CA GLN A 38 -4.67 4.80 12.47
C GLN A 38 -6.16 5.16 12.46
N LEU A 39 -6.93 4.73 13.46
CA LEU A 39 -8.36 5.06 13.57
C LEU A 39 -8.55 6.58 13.72
N LEU A 40 -7.75 7.25 14.55
CA LEU A 40 -7.82 8.70 14.72
C LEU A 40 -7.45 9.43 13.42
N LEU A 41 -6.32 9.06 12.81
CA LEU A 41 -5.85 9.64 11.54
C LEU A 41 -6.89 9.46 10.44
N PHE A 42 -7.38 8.24 10.24
CA PHE A 42 -8.38 7.96 9.19
C PHE A 42 -9.72 8.61 9.49
N THR A 43 -10.12 8.74 10.75
CA THR A 43 -11.36 9.44 11.08
C THR A 43 -11.27 10.91 10.65
N LEU A 44 -10.20 11.60 11.07
CA LEU A 44 -10.04 13.04 10.85
C LEU A 44 -9.68 13.40 9.41
N VAL A 45 -8.75 12.68 8.80
CA VAL A 45 -8.16 13.04 7.49
C VAL A 45 -8.89 12.37 6.32
N VAL A 46 -9.62 11.28 6.57
CA VAL A 46 -10.25 10.48 5.50
C VAL A 46 -11.76 10.41 5.64
N CYS A 47 -12.28 9.84 6.73
CA CYS A 47 -13.69 9.52 6.89
C CYS A 47 -14.57 10.77 6.96
N ILE A 48 -14.20 11.77 7.78
CA ILE A 48 -14.94 13.04 7.87
C ILE A 48 -14.92 13.80 6.52
N PRO A 49 -13.77 14.00 5.84
CA PRO A 49 -13.73 14.60 4.51
C PRO A 49 -14.55 13.83 3.47
N ILE A 50 -14.46 12.49 3.43
CA ILE A 50 -15.28 11.65 2.55
C ILE A 50 -16.76 11.83 2.87
N TRP A 51 -17.13 11.92 4.15
CA TRP A 51 -18.53 12.08 4.54
C TRP A 51 -19.12 13.39 4.03
N ARG A 52 -18.34 14.48 4.06
CA ARG A 52 -18.78 15.80 3.60
C ARG A 52 -18.75 15.97 2.08
N THR A 53 -17.80 15.33 1.40
CA THR A 53 -17.51 15.60 -0.02
C THR A 53 -17.90 14.46 -0.96
N GLU A 54 -18.18 13.28 -0.41
CA GLU A 54 -18.29 12.02 -1.12
C GLU A 54 -17.10 11.73 -2.05
N ARG A 55 -15.89 12.22 -1.74
CA ARG A 55 -14.67 11.97 -2.55
C ARG A 55 -13.77 10.97 -1.87
N MET A 56 -13.71 9.74 -2.37
CA MET A 56 -12.83 8.71 -1.81
C MET A 56 -11.34 9.04 -1.96
N SER A 57 -10.96 9.94 -2.87
CA SER A 57 -9.58 10.40 -3.08
C SER A 57 -8.84 10.86 -1.80
N TYR A 58 -9.52 11.24 -0.72
CA TYR A 58 -8.85 11.55 0.56
C TYR A 58 -8.08 10.36 1.18
N VAL A 59 -8.43 9.12 0.81
CA VAL A 59 -7.66 7.91 1.18
C VAL A 59 -6.20 8.04 0.74
N ASP A 60 -5.93 8.69 -0.39
CA ASP A 60 -4.58 8.86 -0.92
C ASP A 60 -3.72 9.79 -0.05
N ILE A 61 -4.34 10.57 0.85
CA ILE A 61 -3.64 11.32 1.88
C ILE A 61 -3.47 10.44 3.12
N GLY A 62 -4.56 9.85 3.63
CA GLY A 62 -4.52 9.13 4.90
C GLY A 62 -3.63 7.89 4.89
N TRP A 63 -3.64 7.10 3.81
CA TRP A 63 -2.85 5.87 3.72
C TRP A 63 -1.34 6.09 3.87
N PRO A 64 -0.68 6.98 3.09
CA PRO A 64 0.76 7.19 3.22
C PRO A 64 1.14 7.90 4.52
N TRP A 65 0.31 8.82 5.04
CA TRP A 65 0.55 9.41 6.36
C TRP A 65 0.36 8.39 7.50
N GLY A 66 -0.45 7.36 7.28
CA GLY A 66 -0.55 6.23 8.19
C GLY A 66 0.71 5.36 8.20
N LEU A 67 1.46 5.28 7.10
CA LEU A 67 2.80 4.67 7.10
C LEU A 67 3.81 5.50 7.88
N VAL A 68 3.78 6.83 7.75
CA VAL A 68 4.62 7.72 8.56
C VAL A 68 4.33 7.52 10.05
N LEU A 69 3.05 7.48 10.43
CA LEU A 69 2.62 7.18 11.80
C LEU A 69 3.13 5.81 12.26
N LEU A 70 2.97 4.76 11.43
CA LEU A 70 3.43 3.41 11.74
C LEU A 70 4.94 3.38 12.02
N GLY A 71 5.75 4.02 11.17
CA GLY A 71 7.19 4.11 11.38
C GLY A 71 7.57 4.88 12.64
N LEU A 72 6.89 5.99 12.95
CA LEU A 72 7.12 6.73 14.19
C LEU A 72 6.78 5.89 15.42
N VAL A 73 5.61 5.24 15.43
CA VAL A 73 5.19 4.35 16.53
C VAL A 73 6.18 3.21 16.69
N SER A 74 6.59 2.57 15.60
CA SER A 74 7.56 1.48 15.64
C SER A 74 8.90 1.95 16.22
N TYR A 75 9.46 3.07 15.77
CA TYR A 75 10.76 3.54 16.25
C TYR A 75 10.77 3.83 17.75
N TRP A 76 9.76 4.55 18.24
CA TRP A 76 9.74 5.02 19.63
C TRP A 76 9.33 3.95 20.64
N LEU A 77 8.55 2.96 20.22
CA LEU A 77 7.93 2.01 21.14
C LEU A 77 8.43 0.57 20.95
N SER A 78 9.20 0.27 19.89
CA SER A 78 9.78 -1.07 19.76
C SER A 78 10.87 -1.32 20.80
N GLY A 79 10.86 -2.50 21.42
CA GLY A 79 11.87 -2.92 22.40
C GLY A 79 13.10 -3.62 21.82
N GLY A 80 13.23 -3.71 20.49
CA GLY A 80 14.36 -4.39 19.85
C GLY A 80 15.62 -3.54 19.73
N TYR A 81 16.58 -4.04 18.96
CA TYR A 81 17.85 -3.35 18.74
C TYR A 81 17.61 -2.05 17.95
N TRP A 82 18.04 -0.92 18.53
CA TRP A 82 17.75 0.43 18.03
C TRP A 82 18.05 0.62 16.54
N LEU A 83 19.11 -0.01 16.01
CA LEU A 83 19.49 0.15 14.59
C LEU A 83 18.47 -0.53 13.67
N ARG A 84 17.94 -1.71 14.04
CA ARG A 84 16.86 -2.34 13.26
C ARG A 84 15.61 -1.49 13.27
N SER A 85 15.22 -1.03 14.46
CA SER A 85 14.08 -0.16 14.64
C SER A 85 14.22 1.13 13.84
N LEU A 86 15.40 1.77 13.87
CA LEU A 86 15.70 2.95 13.07
C LEU A 86 15.58 2.67 11.58
N VAL A 87 16.25 1.62 11.08
CA VAL A 87 16.30 1.31 9.65
C VAL A 87 14.90 1.01 9.10
N VAL A 88 14.15 0.11 9.74
CA VAL A 88 12.81 -0.26 9.24
C VAL A 88 11.82 0.89 9.35
N SER A 89 11.91 1.68 10.43
CA SER A 89 11.05 2.86 10.61
C SER A 89 11.37 3.95 9.60
N ALA A 90 12.66 4.22 9.35
CA ALA A 90 13.10 5.18 8.35
C ALA A 90 12.62 4.77 6.95
N ILE A 91 12.71 3.50 6.58
CA ILE A 91 12.20 2.97 5.31
C ILE A 91 10.70 3.30 5.15
N VAL A 92 9.89 2.94 6.14
CA VAL A 92 8.43 3.12 6.05
C VAL A 92 8.03 4.60 6.11
N ILE A 93 8.74 5.42 6.89
CA ILE A 93 8.57 6.88 6.91
C ILE A 93 8.91 7.47 5.53
N LEU A 94 10.01 7.05 4.91
CA LEU A 94 10.41 7.56 3.58
C LEU A 94 9.36 7.23 2.51
N ILE A 95 8.83 6.01 2.51
CA ILE A 95 7.75 5.59 1.60
C ILE A 95 6.51 6.46 1.83
N GLY A 96 6.08 6.58 3.10
CA GLY A 96 4.93 7.39 3.49
C GLY A 96 5.08 8.87 3.15
N LEU A 97 6.23 9.48 3.42
CA LEU A 97 6.49 10.89 3.12
C LEU A 97 6.48 11.16 1.60
N ARG A 98 7.14 10.32 0.80
CA ARG A 98 7.19 10.49 -0.66
C ARG A 98 5.78 10.56 -1.26
N MET A 99 4.93 9.61 -0.91
CA MET A 99 3.55 9.55 -1.41
C MET A 99 2.65 10.60 -0.74
N GLY A 100 2.79 10.80 0.56
CA GLY A 100 1.98 11.72 1.37
C GLY A 100 2.20 13.18 0.98
N LEU A 101 3.43 13.61 0.73
CA LEU A 101 3.74 14.95 0.24
C LEU A 101 3.18 15.15 -1.18
N GLY A 102 3.28 14.13 -2.04
CA GLY A 102 2.64 14.14 -3.36
C GLY A 102 1.12 14.30 -3.27
N ALA A 103 0.46 13.56 -2.37
CA ALA A 103 -0.97 13.65 -2.15
C ALA A 103 -1.40 15.01 -1.60
N LEU A 104 -0.65 15.58 -0.64
CA LEU A 104 -0.89 16.93 -0.13
C LEU A 104 -0.73 17.97 -1.25
N LYS A 105 0.29 17.86 -2.09
CA LYS A 105 0.45 18.75 -3.26
C LYS A 105 -0.77 18.66 -4.19
N MET A 106 -1.24 17.45 -4.51
CA MET A 106 -2.44 17.26 -5.33
C MET A 106 -3.70 17.87 -4.69
N TRP A 107 -3.82 17.78 -3.37
CA TRP A 107 -4.91 18.39 -2.61
C TRP A 107 -4.89 19.91 -2.67
N HIS A 108 -3.74 20.55 -2.42
CA HIS A 108 -3.57 22.00 -2.54
C HIS A 108 -3.84 22.51 -3.96
N MET A 109 -3.48 21.73 -4.98
CA MET A 109 -3.81 22.02 -6.38
C MET A 109 -5.30 21.83 -6.73
N GLY A 110 -6.14 21.41 -5.77
CA GLY A 110 -7.56 21.20 -5.97
C GLY A 110 -7.91 19.95 -6.78
N LEU A 111 -6.97 19.04 -7.02
CA LEU A 111 -7.21 17.84 -7.83
C LEU A 111 -8.19 16.87 -7.17
N LEU A 112 -8.27 16.86 -5.84
CA LEU A 112 -9.20 16.04 -5.05
C LEU A 112 -10.65 16.54 -5.12
N LYS A 113 -10.92 17.72 -5.68
CA LYS A 113 -12.30 18.17 -5.96
C LYS A 113 -13.01 17.24 -6.96
N LYS A 114 -12.23 16.50 -7.76
CA LYS A 114 -12.70 15.45 -8.66
C LYS A 114 -12.23 14.09 -8.14
N GLU A 115 -13.10 13.10 -8.26
CA GLU A 115 -12.80 11.73 -7.85
C GLU A 115 -11.79 11.07 -8.82
N PHE A 116 -10.76 10.41 -8.29
CA PHE A 116 -9.79 9.72 -9.15
C PHE A 116 -10.41 8.52 -9.89
N PRO A 117 -9.92 8.17 -11.10
CA PRO A 117 -10.50 7.11 -11.92
C PRO A 117 -10.65 5.75 -11.20
N ARG A 118 -9.68 5.36 -10.37
CA ARG A 118 -9.75 4.11 -9.57
C ARG A 118 -10.95 4.08 -8.62
N TYR A 119 -11.32 5.20 -8.03
CA TYR A 119 -12.46 5.29 -7.11
C TYR A 119 -13.80 5.39 -7.87
N GLN A 120 -13.80 5.99 -9.06
CA GLN A 120 -14.94 5.89 -9.98
C GLN A 120 -15.20 4.44 -10.40
N TYR A 121 -14.14 3.68 -10.68
CA TYR A 121 -14.23 2.25 -10.97
C TYR A 121 -14.77 1.46 -9.78
N GLN A 122 -14.33 1.79 -8.55
CA GLN A 122 -14.81 1.13 -7.34
C GLN A 122 -16.32 1.29 -7.13
N ARG A 123 -16.88 2.47 -7.41
CA ARG A 123 -18.34 2.68 -7.39
C ARG A 123 -19.10 1.74 -8.33
N ARG A 124 -18.51 1.39 -9.47
CA ARG A 124 -19.10 0.41 -10.40
C ARG A 124 -19.06 -1.01 -9.85
N ARG A 125 -18.00 -1.38 -9.12
CA ARG A 125 -17.91 -2.68 -8.42
C ARG A 125 -18.92 -2.78 -7.30
N TRP A 126 -19.15 -1.71 -6.56
CA TRP A 126 -20.24 -1.63 -5.58
C TRP A 126 -21.60 -1.86 -6.22
N LYS A 127 -21.89 -1.19 -7.34
CA LYS A 127 -23.14 -1.41 -8.08
C LYS A 127 -23.30 -2.87 -8.53
N LYS A 128 -22.24 -3.46 -9.10
CA LYS A 128 -22.24 -4.89 -9.51
C LYS A 128 -22.40 -5.86 -8.34
N SER A 129 -21.90 -5.52 -7.15
CA SER A 129 -22.04 -6.34 -5.93
C SER A 129 -23.33 -6.05 -5.16
N GLY A 130 -24.24 -5.24 -5.72
CA GLY A 130 -25.51 -4.89 -5.09
C GLY A 130 -25.37 -4.01 -3.84
N LYS A 131 -24.24 -3.30 -3.67
CA LYS A 131 -24.09 -2.28 -2.62
C LYS A 131 -24.85 -1.02 -3.05
N THR A 132 -26.04 -0.80 -2.49
CA THR A 132 -26.95 0.32 -2.80
C THR A 132 -26.68 1.56 -1.97
N ASN A 133 -26.36 1.41 -0.68
CA ASN A 133 -25.89 2.51 0.17
C ASN A 133 -24.43 2.86 -0.16
N VAL A 134 -24.24 3.89 -0.99
CA VAL A 134 -22.92 4.36 -1.44
C VAL A 134 -22.13 4.99 -0.29
N GLN A 135 -22.80 5.72 0.59
CA GLN A 135 -22.15 6.41 1.71
C GLN A 135 -21.51 5.41 2.68
N LEU A 136 -22.24 4.34 3.01
CA LEU A 136 -21.69 3.26 3.83
C LEU A 136 -20.54 2.55 3.12
N ALA A 137 -20.65 2.29 1.81
CA ALA A 137 -19.57 1.67 1.04
C ALA A 137 -18.30 2.51 1.04
N LEU A 138 -18.43 3.84 0.90
CA LEU A 138 -17.33 4.79 0.98
C LEU A 138 -16.62 4.72 2.33
N GLN A 139 -17.37 4.81 3.43
CA GLN A 139 -16.80 4.80 4.78
C GLN A 139 -16.12 3.47 5.11
N VAL A 140 -16.73 2.35 4.71
CA VAL A 140 -16.18 1.01 4.95
C VAL A 140 -14.90 0.79 4.13
N ASP A 141 -14.90 1.10 2.83
CA ASP A 141 -13.69 0.93 2.02
C ASP A 141 -12.60 1.94 2.45
N ALA A 142 -12.97 3.14 2.93
CA ALA A 142 -12.02 4.12 3.45
C ALA A 142 -11.33 3.67 4.74
N ILE A 143 -12.09 3.23 5.75
CA ILE A 143 -11.50 2.77 7.02
C ILE A 143 -10.69 1.49 6.84
N SER A 144 -11.04 0.65 5.84
CA SER A 144 -10.30 -0.57 5.53
C SER A 144 -8.83 -0.32 5.18
N GLN A 145 -8.51 0.84 4.60
CA GLN A 145 -7.15 1.25 4.26
C GLN A 145 -6.34 1.63 5.50
N GLY A 146 -6.98 2.21 6.52
CA GLY A 146 -6.35 2.45 7.83
C GLY A 146 -6.16 1.16 8.61
N LEU A 147 -7.13 0.24 8.52
CA LEU A 147 -6.99 -1.09 9.11
C LEU A 147 -5.87 -1.90 8.42
N ALA A 148 -5.58 -1.68 7.14
CA ALA A 148 -4.42 -2.29 6.48
C ALA A 148 -3.10 -1.87 7.17
N ASN A 149 -2.95 -0.58 7.49
CA ASN A 149 -1.81 -0.04 8.25
C ASN A 149 -1.77 -0.53 9.71
N ALA A 150 -2.93 -0.77 10.32
CA ALA A 150 -3.04 -1.31 11.67
C ALA A 150 -2.79 -2.82 11.77
N SER A 151 -2.83 -3.53 10.62
CA SER A 151 -2.76 -4.99 10.56
C SER A 151 -1.54 -5.47 9.77
N PHE A 152 -1.74 -6.07 8.61
CA PHE A 152 -0.71 -6.81 7.89
C PHE A 152 0.47 -5.93 7.42
N LEU A 153 0.27 -4.63 7.16
CA LEU A 153 1.37 -3.72 6.81
C LEU A 153 2.26 -3.42 8.02
N ALA A 154 1.73 -3.50 9.24
CA ALA A 154 2.53 -3.34 10.46
C ALA A 154 3.42 -4.55 10.75
N LEU A 155 3.01 -5.75 10.31
CA LEU A 155 3.71 -7.00 10.64
C LEU A 155 5.21 -7.00 10.31
N PRO A 156 5.66 -6.79 9.06
CA PRO A 156 7.09 -6.82 8.78
C PRO A 156 7.86 -5.75 9.56
N VAL A 157 7.23 -4.60 9.83
CA VAL A 157 7.84 -3.50 10.58
C VAL A 157 8.05 -3.88 12.04
N PHE A 158 6.98 -4.33 12.71
CA PHE A 158 7.03 -4.72 14.12
C PHE A 158 7.93 -5.94 14.34
N ILE A 159 7.87 -6.93 13.44
CA ILE A 159 8.71 -8.12 13.51
C ILE A 159 10.19 -7.75 13.37
N ILE A 160 10.58 -6.91 12.40
CA ILE A 160 11.98 -6.48 12.29
C ILE A 160 12.42 -5.71 13.54
N ALA A 161 11.59 -4.77 14.00
CA ALA A 161 11.90 -3.86 15.10
C ALA A 161 11.90 -4.51 16.49
N SER A 162 11.36 -5.72 16.66
CA SER A 162 11.37 -6.41 17.97
C SER A 162 12.63 -7.21 18.25
N ASN A 163 13.46 -7.48 17.24
CA ASN A 163 14.64 -8.32 17.41
C ASN A 163 15.76 -7.56 18.12
N THR A 164 16.19 -8.07 19.26
CA THR A 164 17.19 -7.47 20.17
C THR A 164 18.65 -7.78 19.79
N SER A 165 18.90 -8.70 18.85
CA SER A 165 20.26 -9.08 18.45
C SER A 165 21.03 -7.92 17.81
N SER A 166 22.29 -7.67 18.14
CA SER A 166 23.08 -6.66 17.40
C SER A 166 23.57 -7.13 16.03
N LYS A 167 23.45 -8.43 15.72
CA LYS A 167 23.98 -9.03 14.48
C LYS A 167 22.95 -9.02 13.35
N LEU A 168 23.29 -8.45 12.21
CA LEU A 168 22.46 -8.50 11.00
C LEU A 168 22.64 -9.83 10.26
N SER A 169 21.52 -10.41 9.84
CA SER A 169 21.46 -11.62 9.02
C SER A 169 21.61 -11.31 7.52
N GLY A 170 22.05 -12.30 6.74
CA GLY A 170 22.08 -12.21 5.28
C GLY A 170 20.68 -11.98 4.67
N PHE A 171 19.61 -12.47 5.31
CA PHE A 171 18.23 -12.18 4.88
C PHE A 171 17.86 -10.71 5.06
N GLU A 172 18.30 -10.07 6.14
CA GLU A 172 18.10 -8.64 6.37
C GLU A 172 18.81 -7.83 5.28
N LEU A 173 20.07 -8.15 4.97
CA LEU A 173 20.81 -7.48 3.91
C LEU A 173 20.16 -7.69 2.54
N ALA A 174 19.75 -8.91 2.21
CA ALA A 174 19.05 -9.21 0.96
C ALA A 174 17.73 -8.43 0.83
N GLY A 175 16.94 -8.38 1.90
CA GLY A 175 15.70 -7.62 1.96
C GLY A 175 15.92 -6.11 1.78
N LEU A 176 16.96 -5.54 2.41
CA LEU A 176 17.34 -4.13 2.25
C LEU A 176 17.84 -3.81 0.83
N ILE A 177 18.59 -4.71 0.20
CA ILE A 177 19.01 -4.57 -1.20
C ILE A 177 17.80 -4.57 -2.13
N ILE A 178 16.87 -5.53 -1.96
CA ILE A 178 15.64 -5.60 -2.74
C ILE A 178 14.83 -4.32 -2.56
N TRP A 179 14.69 -3.84 -1.32
CA TRP A 179 14.02 -2.58 -1.02
C TRP A 179 14.68 -1.40 -1.74
N GLY A 180 16.00 -1.26 -1.67
CA GLY A 180 16.73 -0.16 -2.30
C GLY A 180 16.59 -0.16 -3.82
N LEU A 181 16.70 -1.33 -4.46
CA LEU A 181 16.47 -1.50 -5.90
C LEU A 181 15.02 -1.19 -6.30
N ALA A 182 14.06 -1.63 -5.49
CA ALA A 182 12.65 -1.34 -5.71
C ALA A 182 12.36 0.16 -5.60
N PHE A 183 12.84 0.82 -4.55
CA PHE A 183 12.70 2.26 -4.37
C PHE A 183 13.31 3.06 -5.53
N ALA A 184 14.50 2.66 -6.01
CA ALA A 184 15.14 3.26 -7.18
C ALA A 184 14.32 3.05 -8.47
N MET A 185 13.82 1.82 -8.69
CA MET A 185 12.96 1.51 -9.84
C MET A 185 11.67 2.32 -9.82
N GLU A 186 11.03 2.46 -8.67
CA GLU A 186 9.80 3.24 -8.52
C GLU A 186 10.05 4.71 -8.82
N THR A 187 11.10 5.28 -8.21
CA THR A 187 11.49 6.68 -8.41
C THR A 187 11.77 6.96 -9.89
N LEU A 188 12.52 6.07 -10.55
CA LEU A 188 12.81 6.19 -11.97
C LEU A 188 11.54 6.10 -12.83
N ALA A 189 10.64 5.16 -12.53
CA ALA A 189 9.37 5.00 -13.25
C ALA A 189 8.50 6.26 -13.14
N ASP A 190 8.41 6.86 -11.95
CA ASP A 190 7.62 8.08 -11.73
C ASP A 190 8.25 9.29 -12.43
N ILE A 191 9.58 9.45 -12.38
CA ILE A 191 10.30 10.51 -13.11
C ILE A 191 10.06 10.38 -14.61
N GLN A 192 10.21 9.17 -15.17
CA GLN A 192 9.97 8.90 -16.59
C GLN A 192 8.54 9.29 -17.00
N LYS A 193 7.54 8.92 -16.18
CA LYS A 193 6.14 9.25 -16.44
C LYS A 193 5.88 10.75 -16.37
N LEU A 194 6.44 11.44 -15.37
CA LEU A 194 6.27 12.87 -15.21
C LEU A 194 6.92 13.64 -16.36
N ALA A 195 8.15 13.29 -16.74
CA ALA A 195 8.85 13.87 -17.87
C ALA A 195 8.06 13.66 -19.18
N PHE A 196 7.55 12.45 -19.41
CA PHE A 196 6.69 12.17 -20.55
C PHE A 196 5.44 13.05 -20.57
N LEU A 197 4.72 13.17 -19.45
CA LEU A 197 3.52 13.99 -19.36
C LEU A 197 3.80 15.47 -19.58
N GLN A 198 4.92 15.98 -19.07
CA GLN A 198 5.35 17.37 -19.29
C GLN A 198 5.68 17.61 -20.77
N GLU A 199 6.38 16.68 -21.42
CA GLU A 199 6.74 16.81 -22.82
C GLU A 199 5.50 16.76 -23.74
N MET A 200 4.59 15.82 -23.50
CA MET A 200 3.33 15.74 -24.26
C MET A 200 2.49 17.00 -24.07
N LYS A 201 2.49 17.60 -22.87
CA LYS A 201 1.83 18.89 -22.61
C LYS A 201 2.48 20.03 -23.40
N LYS A 202 3.81 20.10 -23.49
CA LYS A 202 4.52 21.13 -24.26
C LYS A 202 4.22 21.03 -25.76
N GLN A 203 4.09 19.81 -26.28
CA GLN A 203 3.78 19.55 -27.69
C GLN A 203 2.26 19.62 -28.01
N ASP A 204 1.43 20.02 -27.05
CA ASP A 204 -0.04 19.97 -27.11
C ASP A 204 -0.62 18.60 -27.56
N LYS A 205 0.10 17.53 -27.23
CA LYS A 205 -0.34 16.15 -27.50
C LYS A 205 -1.12 15.61 -26.32
N GLN A 206 -2.43 15.54 -26.48
CA GLN A 206 -3.32 14.97 -25.47
C GLN A 206 -3.46 13.45 -25.63
N ARG A 207 -3.86 12.77 -24.55
CA ARG A 207 -4.27 11.34 -24.57
C ARG A 207 -3.20 10.34 -25.04
N GLN A 208 -1.93 10.70 -24.91
CA GLN A 208 -0.79 9.86 -25.31
C GLN A 208 -0.49 8.75 -24.30
N VAL A 209 0.13 7.66 -24.76
CA VAL A 209 0.52 6.51 -23.94
C VAL A 209 1.99 6.62 -23.57
N CYS A 210 2.29 6.56 -22.26
CA CYS A 210 3.66 6.54 -21.77
C CYS A 210 4.25 5.15 -22.03
N ASN A 211 5.10 5.05 -23.05
CA ASN A 211 5.78 3.81 -23.46
C ASN A 211 7.30 4.01 -23.53
N VAL A 212 7.87 4.71 -22.54
CA VAL A 212 9.30 5.07 -22.48
C VAL A 212 9.99 4.42 -21.28
N GLY A 213 11.27 4.04 -21.44
CA GLY A 213 12.07 3.48 -20.35
C GLY A 213 11.44 2.21 -19.75
N LEU A 214 11.23 2.19 -18.43
CA LEU A 214 10.63 1.07 -17.71
C LEU A 214 9.19 0.79 -18.16
N TRP A 215 8.48 1.82 -18.62
CA TRP A 215 7.11 1.69 -19.13
C TRP A 215 7.04 0.87 -20.42
N ARG A 216 8.16 0.64 -21.12
CA ARG A 216 8.19 -0.26 -22.29
C ARG A 216 8.07 -1.73 -21.92
N PHE A 217 8.57 -2.11 -20.75
CA PHE A 217 8.66 -3.50 -20.28
C PHE A 217 7.55 -3.88 -19.29
N CYS A 218 6.93 -2.89 -18.67
CA CYS A 218 5.81 -3.06 -17.75
C CYS A 218 4.87 -1.86 -17.87
N ARG A 219 3.56 -2.09 -17.84
CA ARG A 219 2.57 -0.98 -17.87
C ARG A 219 2.41 -0.29 -16.53
N HIS A 220 2.88 -0.91 -15.45
CA HIS A 220 2.85 -0.37 -14.10
C HIS A 220 4.16 -0.68 -13.34
N PRO A 221 5.33 -0.21 -13.82
CA PRO A 221 6.61 -0.52 -13.21
C PRO A 221 6.72 0.03 -11.79
N ASN A 222 6.10 1.18 -11.52
CA ASN A 222 6.02 1.75 -10.18
C ASN A 222 5.18 0.90 -9.21
N TYR A 223 4.09 0.28 -9.67
CA TYR A 223 3.31 -0.63 -8.82
C TYR A 223 4.04 -1.94 -8.55
N PHE A 224 4.78 -2.45 -9.52
CA PHE A 224 5.65 -3.62 -9.29
C PHE A 224 6.74 -3.30 -8.26
N ALA A 225 7.38 -2.14 -8.40
CA ALA A 225 8.39 -1.67 -7.47
C ALA A 225 7.83 -1.49 -6.05
N GLU A 226 6.66 -0.86 -5.88
CA GLU A 226 5.98 -0.75 -4.59
C GLU A 226 5.69 -2.15 -3.99
N TRP A 227 5.29 -3.13 -4.80
CA TRP A 227 5.14 -4.50 -4.29
C TRP A 227 6.47 -5.10 -3.83
N MET A 228 7.56 -4.88 -4.57
CA MET A 228 8.89 -5.36 -4.21
C MET A 228 9.48 -4.68 -2.97
N VAL A 229 9.10 -3.43 -2.67
CA VAL A 229 9.41 -2.76 -1.39
C VAL A 229 8.93 -3.60 -0.20
N TRP A 230 7.65 -4.01 -0.22
CA TRP A 230 7.08 -4.84 0.85
C TRP A 230 7.67 -6.26 0.87
N ASN A 231 7.97 -6.86 -0.28
CA ASN A 231 8.66 -8.16 -0.32
C ASN A 231 10.09 -8.07 0.24
N GLY A 232 10.80 -6.96 0.02
CA GLY A 232 12.09 -6.70 0.66
C GLY A 232 11.98 -6.68 2.19
N LEU A 233 10.98 -5.98 2.73
CA LEU A 233 10.71 -5.97 4.17
C LEU A 233 10.29 -7.35 4.70
N ILE A 234 9.49 -8.11 3.96
CA ILE A 234 9.12 -9.49 4.34
C ILE A 234 10.35 -10.39 4.43
N ILE A 235 11.26 -10.31 3.46
CA ILE A 235 12.51 -11.08 3.46
C ILE A 235 13.40 -10.66 4.63
N ALA A 236 13.51 -9.35 4.88
CA ALA A 236 14.27 -8.84 6.03
C ALA A 236 13.66 -9.24 7.38
N ALA A 237 12.34 -9.49 7.44
CA ALA A 237 11.66 -9.92 8.66
C ALA A 237 11.90 -11.39 9.03
N ILE A 238 12.39 -12.23 8.10
CA ILE A 238 12.54 -13.69 8.30
C ILE A 238 13.35 -14.04 9.57
N PRO A 239 14.54 -13.45 9.82
CA PRO A 239 15.35 -13.80 10.99
C PRO A 239 14.67 -13.41 12.30
N SER A 240 14.01 -12.25 12.32
CA SER A 240 13.29 -11.78 13.49
C SER A 240 12.01 -12.59 13.75
N TRP A 241 11.30 -12.99 12.69
CA TRP A 241 10.17 -13.92 12.80
C TRP A 241 10.61 -15.28 13.36
N TRP A 242 11.79 -15.78 12.97
CA TRP A 242 12.34 -17.01 13.51
C TRP A 242 12.60 -16.91 15.03
N VAL A 243 13.19 -15.80 15.48
CA VAL A 243 13.45 -15.54 16.91
C VAL A 243 12.15 -15.50 17.73
N LEU A 244 11.03 -15.05 17.17
CA LEU A 244 9.73 -15.03 17.85
C LEU A 244 9.21 -16.43 18.24
N GLN A 245 9.77 -17.51 17.69
CA GLN A 245 9.36 -18.87 18.06
C GLN A 245 9.52 -19.15 19.56
N SER A 246 10.51 -18.55 20.23
CA SER A 246 10.71 -18.71 21.67
C SER A 246 9.88 -17.74 22.53
N ALA A 247 9.34 -16.68 21.92
CA ALA A 247 8.57 -15.64 22.61
C ALA A 247 7.05 -15.82 22.45
N GLU A 248 6.61 -16.52 21.41
CA GLU A 248 5.20 -16.69 21.08
C GLU A 248 4.77 -18.16 21.10
N SER A 249 3.48 -18.40 21.33
CA SER A 249 2.91 -19.74 21.11
C SER A 249 3.10 -20.18 19.65
N THR A 250 3.26 -21.49 19.42
CA THR A 250 3.43 -22.05 18.06
C THR A 250 2.35 -21.58 17.09
N MET A 251 1.11 -21.42 17.57
CA MET A 251 0.03 -20.93 16.73
C MET A 251 0.22 -19.46 16.33
N VAL A 252 0.50 -18.58 17.30
CA VAL A 252 0.72 -17.15 17.02
C VAL A 252 1.93 -16.97 16.11
N TRP A 253 3.04 -17.64 16.40
CA TRP A 253 4.23 -17.65 15.56
C TRP A 253 3.93 -18.05 14.11
N GLY A 254 3.19 -19.14 13.90
CA GLY A 254 2.78 -19.60 12.57
C GLY A 254 1.86 -18.60 11.85
N LEU A 255 0.92 -17.99 12.58
CA LEU A 255 0.02 -16.98 12.04
C LEU A 255 0.73 -15.68 11.68
N LEU A 256 1.75 -15.26 12.44
CA LEU A 256 2.60 -14.11 12.10
C LEU A 256 3.36 -14.35 10.79
N GLY A 257 3.91 -15.56 10.60
CA GLY A 257 4.57 -15.97 9.35
C GLY A 257 3.60 -16.00 8.16
N ALA A 258 2.40 -16.57 8.35
CA ALA A 258 1.33 -16.51 7.35
C ALA A 258 0.90 -15.05 7.07
N GLY A 259 0.92 -14.20 8.08
CA GLY A 259 0.65 -12.76 7.98
C GLY A 259 1.65 -12.03 7.09
N LEU A 260 2.94 -12.34 7.16
CA LEU A 260 3.96 -11.80 6.25
C LEU A 260 3.67 -12.16 4.78
N LEU A 261 3.29 -13.42 4.49
CA LEU A 261 2.91 -13.84 3.15
C LEU A 261 1.59 -13.18 2.69
N PHE A 262 0.65 -13.03 3.63
CA PHE A 262 -0.59 -12.31 3.40
C PHE A 262 -0.34 -10.85 3.02
N THR A 263 0.67 -10.19 3.61
CA THR A 263 1.10 -8.84 3.23
C THR A 263 1.48 -8.75 1.75
N SER A 264 2.34 -9.65 1.26
CA SER A 264 2.71 -9.68 -0.15
C SER A 264 1.49 -9.90 -1.07
N ARG A 265 0.62 -10.85 -0.71
CA ARG A 265 -0.62 -11.14 -1.44
C ARG A 265 -1.57 -9.94 -1.49
N MET A 266 -1.77 -9.27 -0.36
CA MET A 266 -2.68 -8.12 -0.27
C MET A 266 -2.14 -6.89 -0.98
N MET A 267 -0.82 -6.65 -0.92
CA MET A 267 -0.20 -5.59 -1.70
C MET A 267 -0.34 -5.86 -3.20
N TYR A 268 -0.05 -7.08 -3.67
CA TYR A 268 -0.31 -7.46 -5.06
C TYR A 268 -1.78 -7.26 -5.46
N SER A 269 -2.71 -7.76 -4.65
CA SER A 269 -4.15 -7.64 -4.93
C SER A 269 -4.59 -6.18 -5.01
N THR A 270 -4.07 -5.33 -4.12
CA THR A 270 -4.36 -3.90 -4.09
C THR A 270 -3.82 -3.19 -5.33
N LEU A 271 -2.54 -3.41 -5.63
CA LEU A 271 -1.80 -2.77 -6.72
C LEU A 271 -2.21 -3.28 -8.11
N VAL A 272 -2.81 -4.45 -8.22
CA VAL A 272 -3.28 -4.99 -9.50
C VAL A 272 -4.79 -4.88 -9.66
N HIS A 273 -5.57 -5.29 -8.66
CA HIS A 273 -7.00 -5.57 -8.84
C HIS A 273 -7.94 -4.63 -8.08
N LEU A 274 -7.55 -4.11 -6.89
CA LEU A 274 -8.46 -3.29 -6.08
C LEU A 274 -8.39 -1.81 -6.46
N THR A 275 -7.24 -1.18 -6.29
CA THR A 275 -7.05 0.27 -6.49
C THR A 275 -5.99 0.59 -7.54
N GLY A 276 -5.18 -0.37 -7.96
CA GLY A 276 -4.07 -0.14 -8.87
C GLY A 276 -4.39 -0.36 -10.35
N ALA A 277 -3.73 -1.33 -10.99
CA ALA A 277 -3.63 -1.46 -12.44
C ALA A 277 -5.00 -1.60 -13.14
N VAL A 278 -5.78 -2.63 -12.84
CA VAL A 278 -7.06 -2.91 -13.51
C VAL A 278 -8.03 -1.71 -13.47
N PRO A 279 -8.30 -1.08 -12.31
CA PRO A 279 -9.12 0.13 -12.24
C PRO A 279 -8.56 1.30 -13.08
N SER A 280 -7.24 1.48 -13.09
CA SER A 280 -6.56 2.59 -13.77
C SER A 280 -6.52 2.40 -15.29
N GLU A 281 -6.27 1.18 -15.75
CA GLU A 281 -6.27 0.80 -17.16
C GLU A 281 -7.67 0.92 -17.77
N TYR A 282 -8.72 0.64 -17.00
CA TYR A 282 -10.10 0.66 -17.48
C TYR A 282 -10.46 1.99 -18.17
N TYR A 283 -10.13 3.12 -17.55
CA TYR A 283 -10.38 4.44 -18.14
C TYR A 283 -9.31 4.87 -19.13
N SER A 284 -8.07 4.40 -18.97
CA SER A 284 -6.99 4.68 -19.94
C SER A 284 -7.33 4.10 -21.31
N ALA A 285 -7.85 2.87 -21.37
CA ALA A 285 -8.27 2.21 -22.62
C ALA A 285 -9.40 2.96 -23.36
N GLN A 286 -10.27 3.66 -22.64
CA GLN A 286 -11.35 4.48 -23.24
C GLN A 286 -10.86 5.85 -23.69
N LYS A 287 -9.87 6.42 -22.99
CA LYS A 287 -9.42 7.80 -23.20
C LYS A 287 -8.27 7.90 -24.19
N ARG A 288 -7.51 6.84 -24.42
CA ARG A 288 -6.25 6.87 -25.18
C ARG A 288 -6.33 5.87 -26.34
N PRO A 289 -6.34 6.31 -27.60
CA PRO A 289 -6.52 5.44 -28.77
C PRO A 289 -5.54 4.25 -28.79
N ASP A 290 -4.26 4.50 -28.54
CA ASP A 290 -3.21 3.47 -28.66
C ASP A 290 -3.06 2.57 -27.42
N TYR A 291 -3.89 2.77 -26.39
CA TYR A 291 -3.70 2.07 -25.12
C TYR A 291 -4.07 0.58 -25.20
N ILE A 292 -5.01 0.21 -26.06
CA ILE A 292 -5.36 -1.20 -26.30
C ILE A 292 -4.18 -1.93 -26.94
N THR A 293 -3.54 -1.32 -27.95
CA THR A 293 -2.31 -1.86 -28.57
C THR A 293 -1.20 -2.00 -27.55
N TYR A 294 -1.02 -1.00 -26.68
CA TYR A 294 -0.05 -1.06 -25.58
C TYR A 294 -0.39 -2.19 -24.57
N GLN A 295 -1.67 -2.46 -24.32
CA GLN A 295 -2.11 -3.57 -23.46
C GLN A 295 -1.84 -4.95 -24.08
N GLN A 296 -1.85 -5.07 -25.40
CA GLN A 296 -1.55 -6.31 -26.10
C GLN A 296 -0.04 -6.59 -26.08
N ARG A 297 0.79 -5.56 -26.25
CA ARG A 297 2.25 -5.70 -26.35
C ARG A 297 2.99 -5.71 -25.02
N THR A 298 2.65 -4.86 -24.07
CA THR A 298 3.49 -4.70 -22.86
C THR A 298 2.88 -5.43 -21.66
N ASN A 299 3.66 -6.15 -20.84
CA ASN A 299 3.14 -6.83 -19.66
C ASN A 299 2.51 -5.87 -18.64
N ARG A 300 1.40 -6.26 -17.99
CA ARG A 300 0.70 -5.38 -17.03
C ARG A 300 1.56 -5.00 -15.82
N PHE A 301 2.12 -6.01 -15.16
CA PHE A 301 2.65 -5.88 -13.80
C PHE A 301 4.07 -6.44 -13.65
N PHE A 302 4.31 -7.69 -14.06
CA PHE A 302 5.65 -8.26 -14.05
C PHE A 302 6.46 -7.72 -15.24
N PRO A 303 7.59 -7.04 -15.03
CA PRO A 303 8.43 -6.56 -16.11
C PRO A 303 8.92 -7.69 -17.00
N GLY A 304 8.89 -7.48 -18.32
CA GLY A 304 9.41 -8.42 -19.29
C GLY A 304 9.46 -7.84 -20.71
N PRO A 305 10.02 -8.57 -21.68
CA PRO A 305 10.04 -8.13 -23.05
C PRO A 305 8.62 -7.89 -23.58
N PRO A 306 8.42 -6.88 -24.45
CA PRO A 306 7.16 -6.72 -25.17
C PRO A 306 6.84 -7.96 -26.01
N ARG A 307 5.54 -8.25 -26.12
CA ARG A 307 4.97 -9.26 -27.01
C ARG A 307 4.83 -8.67 -28.41
N GLU A 308 4.99 -9.52 -29.41
CA GLU A 308 4.81 -9.18 -30.83
C GLU A 308 3.33 -8.94 -31.16
#